data_AF-D7MU94-F1
#
_entry.id   AF-D7MU94-F1
#
_cell.length_a   1.000
_cell.length_b   1.000
_cell.length_c   1.000
_cell.angle_alpha   90.00
_cell.angle_beta   90.00
_cell.angle_gamma   90.00
#
_symmetry.space_group_name_H-M   'P 1'
#
loop_
_entity.id
_entity.type
_entity.pdbx_description
1 polymer ?
#
loop_
_entity_poly.entity_id
_entity_poly.type
_entity_poly.pdbx_seq_one_letter_code
_entity_poly.pdbx_strand_id
1 'polypeptide(L)'
;MNPDSDHPQLPNIKIHHPPSPRHSHHHHSSSTPSSAATPTPTAGARRKIGVAVDLSEESSFAVRWAVDHYIRPGDAVVLLHVSPTSVLFGADWGPLPLKTQPSVEDPNAQSQPSQEDFDAFTSTKVADLAKPLKELGFPYKIHIVKDHDMRERLCLEIERLGLSAVIMGSRGFGAEKRGSDGKLGSVSDYCVHHCVCPVVVVRYPDDRDGPVPVVTVKSGGDDDEDVVAASASAHHEHIKDGSTGKL
;
A
#
# COMPACT_ATOMS: atom_id res chain seq x y z
N MET A 1 -62.27 -1.21 -45.21
CA MET A 1 -61.24 -2.04 -45.86
C MET A 1 -59.99 -1.99 -45.00
N ASN A 2 -59.61 -3.10 -44.37
CA ASN A 2 -58.32 -3.27 -43.67
C ASN A 2 -57.46 -4.20 -44.55
N PRO A 3 -56.22 -3.82 -44.90
CA PRO A 3 -55.27 -4.75 -45.51
C PRO A 3 -54.45 -5.49 -44.44
N ASP A 4 -54.07 -6.70 -44.81
CA ASP A 4 -53.47 -7.77 -44.03
C ASP A 4 -52.09 -7.50 -43.38
N SER A 5 -52.00 -8.00 -42.15
CA SER A 5 -50.97 -8.83 -41.50
C SER A 5 -49.73 -9.29 -42.31
N ASP A 6 -48.54 -9.17 -41.69
CA ASP A 6 -47.45 -10.14 -41.88
C ASP A 6 -46.45 -10.11 -40.69
N HIS A 7 -46.75 -10.86 -39.63
CA HIS A 7 -45.75 -11.24 -38.62
C HIS A 7 -45.89 -12.74 -38.29
N PRO A 8 -44.80 -13.52 -38.35
CA PRO A 8 -44.85 -14.96 -38.09
C PRO A 8 -45.09 -15.25 -36.60
N GLN A 9 -46.09 -16.10 -36.31
CA GLN A 9 -46.31 -16.65 -34.97
C GLN A 9 -45.20 -17.62 -34.58
N LEU A 10 -44.54 -17.35 -33.44
CA LEU A 10 -43.60 -18.28 -32.82
C LEU A 10 -44.36 -19.44 -32.15
N PRO A 11 -43.83 -20.68 -32.18
CA PRO A 11 -44.46 -21.82 -31.54
C PRO A 11 -44.42 -21.70 -30.01
N ASN A 12 -45.55 -21.99 -29.36
CA ASN A 12 -45.68 -21.97 -27.91
C ASN A 12 -45.07 -23.25 -27.31
N ILE A 13 -43.85 -23.16 -26.79
CA ILE A 13 -43.15 -24.29 -26.16
C ILE A 13 -43.69 -24.47 -24.74
N LYS A 14 -44.45 -25.55 -24.51
CA LYS A 14 -44.85 -25.99 -23.17
C LYS A 14 -43.71 -26.78 -22.52
N ILE A 15 -43.02 -26.18 -21.56
CA ILE A 15 -41.96 -26.85 -20.77
C ILE A 15 -42.63 -27.64 -19.63
N HIS A 16 -42.63 -28.97 -19.73
CA HIS A 16 -43.00 -29.87 -18.64
C HIS A 16 -41.84 -29.97 -17.64
N HIS A 17 -42.05 -29.53 -16.39
CA HIS A 17 -41.10 -29.75 -15.30
C HIS A 17 -41.37 -31.12 -14.65
N PRO A 18 -40.38 -32.02 -14.52
CA PRO A 18 -40.52 -33.22 -13.72
C PRO A 18 -40.56 -32.88 -12.22
N PRO A 19 -41.29 -33.65 -11.39
CA PRO A 19 -41.36 -33.40 -9.96
C PRO A 19 -40.00 -33.65 -9.28
N SER A 20 -39.60 -32.72 -8.41
CA SER A 20 -38.37 -32.79 -7.62
C SER A 20 -38.37 -34.00 -6.66
N PRO A 21 -37.24 -34.69 -6.44
CA PRO A 21 -37.16 -35.78 -5.46
C PRO A 21 -37.29 -35.21 -4.05
N ARG A 22 -38.31 -35.65 -3.31
CA ARG A 22 -38.44 -35.43 -1.87
C ARG A 22 -37.51 -36.41 -1.16
N HIS A 23 -36.44 -35.91 -0.54
CA HIS A 23 -35.69 -36.67 0.46
C HIS A 23 -36.12 -36.20 1.86
N SER A 24 -36.76 -37.11 2.59
CA SER A 24 -37.20 -36.92 3.97
C SER A 24 -36.27 -37.61 4.96
N HIS A 25 -35.70 -36.81 5.85
CA HIS A 25 -35.17 -37.06 7.20
C HIS A 25 -34.00 -38.03 7.41
N HIS A 26 -32.88 -37.50 7.93
CA HIS A 26 -32.31 -37.97 9.20
C HIS A 26 -31.52 -36.87 9.92
N HIS A 27 -31.86 -36.67 11.19
CA HIS A 27 -31.13 -35.83 12.14
C HIS A 27 -29.84 -36.52 12.55
N HIS A 28 -28.70 -35.94 12.20
CA HIS A 28 -27.47 -36.13 12.96
C HIS A 28 -26.84 -34.76 13.21
N SER A 29 -27.03 -34.28 14.44
CA SER A 29 -26.24 -33.21 15.03
C SER A 29 -24.81 -33.73 15.24
N SER A 30 -23.95 -33.53 14.25
CA SER A 30 -22.50 -33.59 14.43
C SER A 30 -21.94 -32.20 14.16
N SER A 31 -21.99 -31.36 15.20
CA SER A 31 -21.14 -30.17 15.29
C SER A 31 -19.69 -30.63 15.33
N THR A 32 -19.10 -30.83 14.16
CA THR A 32 -17.66 -30.75 13.99
C THR A 32 -17.30 -29.27 14.20
N PRO A 33 -16.44 -28.92 15.17
CA PRO A 33 -15.89 -27.58 15.19
C PRO A 33 -15.04 -27.47 13.92
N SER A 34 -15.56 -26.75 12.93
CA SER A 34 -14.76 -26.20 11.84
C SER A 34 -13.56 -25.54 12.50
N SER A 35 -12.37 -26.10 12.20
CA SER A 35 -11.07 -25.68 12.72
C SER A 35 -11.09 -24.16 12.91
N ALA A 36 -11.05 -23.73 14.17
CA ALA A 36 -11.18 -22.33 14.52
C ALA A 36 -10.08 -21.58 13.77
N ALA A 37 -10.46 -20.84 12.72
CA ALA A 37 -9.57 -19.90 12.10
C ALA A 37 -9.16 -18.95 13.22
N THR A 38 -7.88 -19.00 13.60
CA THR A 38 -7.31 -18.12 14.61
C THR A 38 -7.82 -16.70 14.31
N PRO A 39 -8.56 -16.05 15.22
CA PRO A 39 -9.10 -14.73 14.94
C PRO A 39 -7.93 -13.85 14.55
N THR A 40 -7.95 -13.33 13.32
CA THR A 40 -6.90 -12.43 12.86
C THR A 40 -6.84 -11.27 13.86
N PRO A 41 -5.65 -10.77 14.26
CA PRO A 41 -5.53 -9.69 15.26
C PRO A 41 -6.36 -8.43 14.97
N THR A 42 -6.89 -8.32 13.76
CA THR A 42 -7.71 -7.21 13.23
C THR A 42 -9.23 -7.46 13.27
N ALA A 43 -9.71 -8.65 13.66
CA ALA A 43 -11.12 -9.04 13.51
C ALA A 43 -12.10 -8.29 14.43
N GLY A 44 -11.63 -7.80 15.58
CA GLY A 44 -12.43 -7.01 16.52
C GLY A 44 -12.27 -5.50 16.39
N ALA A 45 -11.52 -5.02 15.39
CA ALA A 45 -11.21 -3.60 15.24
C ALA A 45 -12.39 -2.81 14.69
N ARG A 46 -12.59 -1.59 15.19
CA ARG A 46 -13.63 -0.69 14.67
C ARG A 46 -13.31 -0.23 13.25
N ARG A 47 -12.02 -0.05 12.96
CA ARG A 47 -11.50 0.35 11.65
C ARG A 47 -10.23 -0.42 11.35
N LYS A 48 -10.03 -0.74 10.06
CA LYS A 48 -8.79 -1.34 9.57
C LYS A 48 -8.03 -0.29 8.78
N ILE A 49 -6.86 0.11 9.27
CA ILE A 49 -6.03 1.14 8.62
C ILE A 49 -4.93 0.45 7.83
N GLY A 50 -4.87 0.73 6.53
CA GLY A 50 -3.76 0.27 5.69
C GLY A 50 -2.56 1.19 5.82
N VAL A 51 -1.37 0.63 5.86
CA VAL A 51 -0.14 1.38 5.60
C VAL A 51 0.61 0.67 4.48
N ALA A 52 0.71 1.32 3.31
CA ALA A 52 1.41 0.78 2.16
C ALA A 52 2.91 1.01 2.31
N VAL A 53 3.70 -0.06 2.16
CA VAL A 53 5.15 -0.03 2.34
C VAL A 53 5.87 -0.66 1.16
N ASP A 54 7.04 -0.11 0.84
CA ASP A 54 7.89 -0.54 -0.28
C ASP A 54 9.37 -0.66 0.12
N LEU A 55 9.63 -0.80 1.43
CA LEU A 55 10.96 -0.98 2.02
C LEU A 55 11.89 0.24 1.91
N SER A 56 11.37 1.40 1.48
CA SER A 56 12.07 2.68 1.48
C SER A 56 12.07 3.37 2.86
N GLU A 57 12.93 4.37 3.04
CA GLU A 57 12.92 5.24 4.22
C GLU A 57 11.62 6.06 4.31
N GLU A 58 11.09 6.50 3.18
CA GLU A 58 9.83 7.23 3.03
C GLU A 58 8.66 6.41 3.56
N SER A 59 8.60 5.12 3.22
CA SER A 59 7.57 4.22 3.75
C SER A 59 7.77 3.93 5.24
N SER A 60 9.02 3.84 5.70
CA SER A 60 9.35 3.67 7.12
C SER A 60 8.90 4.88 7.94
N PHE A 61 9.11 6.09 7.42
CA PHE A 61 8.63 7.32 8.01
C PHE A 61 7.11 7.41 8.00
N ALA A 62 6.45 7.00 6.92
CA ALA A 62 4.99 6.96 6.86
C ALA A 62 4.38 6.05 7.94
N VAL A 63 5.02 4.91 8.25
CA VAL A 63 4.59 4.04 9.36
C VAL A 63 4.71 4.76 10.70
N ARG A 64 5.85 5.42 10.99
CA ARG A 64 6.03 6.18 12.24
C ARG A 64 5.02 7.33 12.34
N TRP A 65 4.88 8.11 11.27
CA TRP A 65 3.92 9.20 11.21
C TRP A 65 2.49 8.73 11.45
N ALA A 66 2.10 7.59 10.86
CA ALA A 66 0.77 7.01 11.05
C ALA A 66 0.50 6.67 12.52
N VAL A 67 1.49 6.08 13.18
CA VAL A 67 1.42 5.69 14.59
C VAL A 67 1.27 6.92 15.49
N ASP A 68 2.01 7.98 15.21
CA ASP A 68 2.04 9.17 16.06
C ASP A 68 0.83 10.10 15.84
N HIS A 69 0.24 10.13 14.63
CA HIS A 69 -0.71 11.18 14.26
C HIS A 69 -2.09 10.68 13.78
N TYR A 70 -2.20 9.44 13.31
CA TYR A 70 -3.41 8.98 12.63
C TYR A 70 -4.12 7.84 13.35
N ILE A 71 -3.36 6.82 13.74
CA ILE A 71 -3.87 5.58 14.34
C ILE A 71 -4.39 5.89 15.75
N ARG A 72 -5.58 5.36 16.07
CA ARG A 72 -6.24 5.57 17.37
C ARG A 72 -6.52 4.24 18.08
N PRO A 73 -6.74 4.26 19.41
CA PRO A 73 -7.18 3.08 20.13
C PRO A 73 -8.44 2.46 19.51
N GLY A 74 -8.40 1.14 19.26
CA GLY A 74 -9.47 0.39 18.61
C GLY A 74 -9.36 0.27 17.09
N ASP A 75 -8.37 0.92 16.48
CA ASP A 75 -7.93 0.63 15.12
C ASP A 75 -7.05 -0.63 15.10
N ALA A 76 -7.06 -1.34 13.98
CA ALA A 76 -6.04 -2.34 13.69
C ALA A 76 -5.39 -2.06 12.34
N VAL A 77 -4.10 -2.36 12.24
CA VAL A 77 -3.25 -1.94 11.14
C VAL A 77 -2.97 -3.11 10.20
N VAL A 78 -2.97 -2.84 8.90
CA VAL A 78 -2.51 -3.76 7.87
C VAL A 78 -1.33 -3.14 7.16
N LEU A 79 -0.13 -3.68 7.42
CA LEU A 79 1.06 -3.34 6.64
C LEU A 79 0.96 -4.07 5.30
N LEU A 80 0.79 -3.30 4.22
CA LEU A 80 0.50 -3.80 2.89
C LEU A 80 1.72 -3.59 1.99
N HIS A 81 2.33 -4.67 1.53
CA HIS A 81 3.46 -4.63 0.61
C HIS A 81 3.14 -5.40 -0.65
N VAL A 82 3.39 -4.79 -1.82
CA VAL A 82 3.35 -5.49 -3.11
C VAL A 82 4.79 -5.74 -3.54
N SER A 83 5.19 -7.01 -3.52
CA SER A 83 6.49 -7.44 -4.01
C SER A 83 6.41 -7.65 -5.53
N PRO A 84 7.27 -6.99 -6.32
CA PRO A 84 7.32 -7.22 -7.77
C PRO A 84 7.61 -8.68 -8.08
N THR A 85 6.81 -9.29 -8.95
CA THR A 85 7.13 -10.63 -9.44
C THR A 85 8.20 -10.53 -10.51
N SER A 86 9.45 -10.84 -10.17
CA SER A 86 10.50 -11.07 -11.15
C SER A 86 10.27 -12.45 -11.78
N VAL A 87 9.72 -12.44 -13.00
CA VAL A 87 9.61 -13.56 -13.94
C VAL A 87 8.81 -14.80 -13.50
N LEU A 88 7.89 -15.21 -14.37
CA LEU A 88 7.20 -16.49 -14.31
C LEU A 88 8.23 -17.59 -14.68
N PHE A 89 9.04 -18.04 -13.72
CA PHE A 89 9.83 -19.26 -13.90
C PHE A 89 8.87 -20.44 -13.98
N GLY A 90 8.49 -20.82 -15.20
CA GLY A 90 7.58 -21.94 -15.43
C GLY A 90 6.86 -21.98 -16.77
N ALA A 91 6.93 -20.92 -17.59
CA ALA A 91 6.48 -20.99 -18.98
C ALA A 91 7.68 -20.82 -19.91
N ASP A 92 8.15 -21.93 -20.45
CA ASP A 92 9.21 -22.06 -21.44
C ASP A 92 8.79 -21.58 -22.83
N TRP A 93 8.12 -20.43 -22.96
CA TRP A 93 7.70 -19.88 -24.26
C TRP A 93 8.84 -19.34 -25.14
N GLY A 94 10.04 -19.93 -25.01
CA GLY A 94 11.18 -19.69 -25.87
C GLY A 94 11.96 -18.43 -25.51
N PRO A 95 13.27 -18.37 -25.82
CA PRO A 95 14.07 -17.18 -25.57
C PRO A 95 13.61 -16.07 -26.52
N LEU A 96 13.02 -15.00 -25.98
CA LEU A 96 13.06 -13.70 -26.64
C LEU A 96 14.50 -13.18 -26.52
N PRO A 97 15.21 -12.92 -27.63
CA PRO A 97 16.59 -12.51 -27.58
C PRO A 97 16.65 -11.01 -27.27
N LEU A 98 16.82 -10.66 -25.99
CA LEU A 98 17.46 -9.39 -25.65
C LEU A 98 18.81 -9.66 -25.01
N LYS A 99 19.83 -9.59 -25.88
CA LYS A 99 21.26 -9.33 -25.61
C LYS A 99 21.69 -9.53 -24.16
N THR A 100 22.29 -10.68 -23.87
CA THR A 100 23.73 -10.84 -23.59
C THR A 100 23.98 -12.33 -23.39
N GLN A 101 24.77 -12.95 -24.27
CA GLN A 101 25.24 -14.32 -24.04
C GLN A 101 26.15 -14.32 -22.80
N PRO A 102 25.98 -15.22 -21.81
CA PRO A 102 27.09 -15.54 -20.95
C PRO A 102 27.98 -16.50 -21.73
N SER A 103 29.05 -15.94 -22.31
CA SER A 103 30.20 -16.74 -22.66
C SER A 103 30.98 -17.03 -21.37
N VAL A 104 31.45 -18.27 -21.28
CA VAL A 104 32.48 -18.80 -20.39
C VAL A 104 32.07 -18.96 -18.91
N GLU A 105 32.28 -20.19 -18.44
CA GLU A 105 32.18 -20.64 -17.06
C GLU A 105 33.07 -19.77 -16.16
N ASP A 106 32.46 -18.84 -15.43
CA ASP A 106 33.13 -18.05 -14.40
C ASP A 106 32.95 -18.78 -13.05
N PRO A 107 34.00 -19.30 -12.40
CA PRO A 107 33.89 -20.00 -11.11
C PRO A 107 33.48 -19.07 -9.96
N ASN A 108 33.37 -17.77 -10.23
CA ASN A 108 33.00 -16.73 -9.28
C ASN A 108 31.58 -16.18 -9.55
N ALA A 109 30.73 -16.96 -10.24
CA ALA A 109 29.31 -16.66 -10.38
C ALA A 109 28.64 -16.68 -9.00
N GLN A 110 28.68 -15.52 -8.36
CA GLN A 110 27.98 -15.21 -7.13
C GLN A 110 26.53 -15.67 -7.31
N SER A 111 26.16 -16.71 -6.55
CA SER A 111 24.83 -17.32 -6.58
C SER A 111 23.81 -16.20 -6.61
N GLN A 112 23.05 -16.07 -7.70
CA GLN A 112 21.96 -15.10 -7.67
C GLN A 112 21.05 -15.48 -6.50
N PRO A 113 20.67 -14.51 -5.64
CA PRO A 113 19.82 -14.80 -4.51
C PRO A 113 18.58 -15.55 -4.99
N SER A 114 18.26 -16.66 -4.33
CA SER A 114 17.07 -17.42 -4.68
C SER A 114 15.82 -16.56 -4.43
N GLN A 115 14.71 -16.92 -5.06
CA GLN A 115 13.43 -16.25 -4.78
C GLN A 115 13.07 -16.36 -3.29
N GLU A 116 13.44 -17.48 -2.66
CA GLU A 116 13.23 -17.70 -1.23
C GLU A 116 14.06 -16.73 -0.37
N ASP A 117 15.32 -16.45 -0.76
CA ASP A 117 16.16 -15.46 -0.08
C ASP A 117 15.56 -14.06 -0.17
N PHE A 118 15.00 -13.71 -1.33
CA PHE A 118 14.35 -12.41 -1.52
C PHE A 118 13.05 -12.28 -0.71
N ASP A 119 12.24 -13.34 -0.68
CA ASP A 119 11.02 -13.39 0.13
C ASP A 119 11.36 -13.32 1.63
N ALA A 120 12.39 -14.04 2.07
CA ALA A 120 12.87 -14.01 3.46
C ALA A 120 13.39 -12.62 3.85
N PHE A 121 14.15 -11.98 2.96
CA PHE A 121 14.61 -10.60 3.14
C PHE A 121 13.44 -9.62 3.25
N THR A 122 12.48 -9.73 2.33
CA THR A 122 11.27 -8.88 2.32
C THR A 122 10.47 -9.05 3.60
N SER A 123 10.21 -10.29 4.02
CA SER A 123 9.50 -10.60 5.25
C SER A 123 10.19 -10.01 6.48
N THR A 124 11.52 -10.13 6.55
CA THR A 124 12.32 -9.55 7.64
C THR A 124 12.22 -8.02 7.66
N LYS A 125 12.35 -7.36 6.50
CA LYS A 125 12.25 -5.91 6.41
C LYS A 125 10.86 -5.38 6.76
N VAL A 126 9.79 -6.01 6.28
CA VAL A 126 8.43 -5.58 6.65
C VAL A 126 8.16 -5.82 8.14
N ALA A 127 8.71 -6.89 8.72
CA ALA A 127 8.64 -7.10 10.17
C ALA A 127 9.39 -6.01 10.96
N ASP A 128 10.52 -5.52 10.46
CA ASP A 128 11.22 -4.37 11.05
C ASP A 128 10.38 -3.09 11.01
N LEU A 129 9.66 -2.84 9.90
CA LEU A 129 8.74 -1.71 9.79
C LEU A 129 7.58 -1.80 10.79
N ALA A 130 7.23 -3.00 11.25
CA ALA A 130 6.17 -3.19 12.22
C ALA A 130 6.58 -2.91 13.67
N LYS A 131 7.86 -2.67 13.96
CA LYS A 131 8.36 -2.42 15.33
C LYS A 131 7.63 -1.27 16.04
N PRO A 132 7.41 -0.07 15.43
CA PRO A 132 6.70 1.02 16.09
C PRO A 132 5.25 0.65 16.48
N LEU A 133 4.58 -0.17 15.64
CA LEU A 133 3.24 -0.67 15.93
C LEU A 133 3.25 -1.63 17.13
N LYS A 134 4.24 -2.54 17.16
CA LYS A 134 4.40 -3.53 18.23
C LYS A 134 4.74 -2.87 19.56
N GLU A 135 5.64 -1.90 19.56
CA GLU A 135 6.10 -1.17 20.75
C GLU A 135 4.96 -0.39 21.41
N LEU A 136 4.08 0.23 20.63
CA LEU A 136 2.91 0.94 21.14
C LEU A 136 1.66 0.04 21.31
N GLY A 137 1.78 -1.27 21.04
CA GLY A 137 0.72 -2.24 21.29
C GLY A 137 -0.47 -2.17 20.33
N PHE A 138 -0.31 -1.58 19.14
CA PHE A 138 -1.37 -1.57 18.14
C PHE A 138 -1.50 -2.95 17.48
N PRO A 139 -2.72 -3.53 17.40
CA PRO A 139 -2.92 -4.77 16.67
C PRO A 139 -2.58 -4.58 15.19
N TYR A 140 -1.69 -5.42 14.64
CA TYR A 140 -1.34 -5.35 13.23
C TYR A 140 -1.25 -6.73 12.58
N LYS A 141 -1.34 -6.74 11.25
CA LYS A 141 -0.95 -7.88 10.41
C LYS A 141 -0.11 -7.41 9.23
N ILE A 142 0.79 -8.27 8.78
CA ILE A 142 1.59 -8.05 7.58
C ILE A 142 0.89 -8.79 6.42
N HIS A 143 0.66 -8.07 5.32
CA HIS A 143 0.03 -8.59 4.11
C HIS A 143 0.95 -8.32 2.92
N ILE A 144 1.71 -9.34 2.54
CA ILE A 144 2.61 -9.30 1.38
C ILE A 144 1.92 -10.01 0.22
N VAL A 145 1.80 -9.34 -0.92
CA VAL A 145 1.29 -9.91 -2.17
C VAL A 145 2.31 -9.78 -3.27
N LYS A 146 2.28 -10.69 -4.23
CA LYS A 146 3.15 -10.66 -5.41
C LYS A 146 2.33 -10.26 -6.62
N ASP A 147 2.81 -9.28 -7.38
CA ASP A 147 2.15 -8.84 -8.61
C ASP A 147 3.14 -8.14 -9.55
N HIS A 148 2.75 -7.94 -10.81
CA HIS A 148 3.53 -7.19 -11.78
C HIS A 148 3.11 -5.71 -11.82
N ASP A 149 1.82 -5.40 -11.68
CA ASP A 149 1.35 -4.01 -11.55
C ASP A 149 1.05 -3.68 -10.08
N MET A 150 2.02 -3.04 -9.43
CA MET A 150 1.90 -2.63 -8.04
C MET A 150 0.75 -1.64 -7.79
N ARG A 151 0.45 -0.78 -8.77
CA ARG A 151 -0.53 0.31 -8.61
C ARG A 151 -1.94 -0.25 -8.52
N GLU A 152 -2.28 -1.09 -9.50
CA GLU A 152 -3.57 -1.78 -9.55
C GLU A 152 -3.68 -2.77 -8.38
N ARG A 153 -2.64 -3.57 -8.14
CA ARG A 153 -2.67 -4.55 -7.05
C ARG A 153 -2.92 -3.92 -5.70
N LEU A 154 -2.28 -2.78 -5.42
CA LEU A 154 -2.44 -2.10 -4.15
C LEU A 154 -3.90 -1.67 -3.94
N CYS A 155 -4.53 -1.08 -4.94
CA CYS A 155 -5.94 -0.66 -4.86
C CYS A 155 -6.89 -1.86 -4.67
N LEU A 156 -6.66 -2.96 -5.40
CA LEU A 156 -7.45 -4.19 -5.26
C LEU A 156 -7.34 -4.79 -3.86
N GLU A 157 -6.14 -4.83 -3.28
CA GLU A 157 -5.96 -5.33 -1.91
C GLU A 157 -6.58 -4.42 -0.86
N ILE A 158 -6.52 -3.10 -1.05
CA ILE A 158 -7.17 -2.12 -0.17
C ILE A 158 -8.69 -2.38 -0.11
N GLU A 159 -9.32 -2.57 -1.27
CA GLU A 159 -10.75 -2.90 -1.36
C GLU A 159 -11.05 -4.28 -0.76
N ARG A 160 -10.31 -5.31 -1.18
CA ARG A 160 -10.49 -6.70 -0.73
C ARG A 160 -10.36 -6.85 0.78
N LEU A 161 -9.43 -6.10 1.38
CA LEU A 161 -9.20 -6.11 2.83
C LEU A 161 -10.20 -5.21 3.58
N GLY A 162 -11.04 -4.44 2.88
CA GLY A 162 -12.03 -3.53 3.47
C GLY A 162 -11.38 -2.50 4.38
N LEU A 163 -10.32 -1.84 3.90
CA LEU A 163 -9.59 -0.83 4.67
C LEU A 163 -10.40 0.46 4.73
N SER A 164 -10.42 1.08 5.90
CA SER A 164 -11.16 2.33 6.14
C SER A 164 -10.38 3.57 5.67
N ALA A 165 -9.06 3.47 5.57
CA ALA A 165 -8.15 4.45 4.99
C ALA A 165 -6.82 3.75 4.69
N VAL A 166 -6.03 4.31 3.76
CA VAL A 166 -4.65 3.89 3.50
C VAL A 166 -3.69 5.06 3.69
N ILE A 167 -2.56 4.80 4.33
CA ILE A 167 -1.47 5.75 4.53
C ILE A 167 -0.28 5.25 3.73
N MET A 168 0.41 6.16 3.04
CA MET A 168 1.57 5.80 2.23
C MET A 168 2.56 6.95 2.09
N GLY A 169 3.79 6.64 1.74
CA GLY A 169 4.78 7.65 1.36
C GLY A 169 4.37 8.37 0.07
N SER A 170 4.79 9.63 -0.06
CA SER A 170 4.61 10.41 -1.29
C SER A 170 5.43 9.90 -2.47
N ARG A 171 6.50 9.17 -2.18
CA ARG A 171 7.42 8.55 -3.13
C ARG A 171 7.84 7.20 -2.57
N GLY A 172 8.44 6.41 -3.45
CA GLY A 172 8.86 5.07 -3.13
C GLY A 172 10.30 4.77 -3.52
N PHE A 173 10.66 3.50 -3.43
CA PHE A 173 11.99 2.99 -3.74
C PHE A 173 12.49 3.46 -5.12
N GLY A 174 13.71 4.01 -5.16
CA GLY A 174 14.34 4.52 -6.38
C GLY A 174 13.93 5.95 -6.78
N ALA A 175 13.01 6.59 -6.05
CA ALA A 175 12.64 8.00 -6.26
C ALA A 175 13.59 8.99 -5.58
N GLU A 176 14.36 8.56 -4.58
CA GLU A 176 15.35 9.36 -3.82
C GLU A 176 16.37 10.12 -4.70
N LYS A 177 16.65 9.61 -5.91
CA LYS A 177 17.60 10.22 -6.86
C LYS A 177 17.01 11.37 -7.67
N ARG A 178 15.69 11.55 -7.64
CA ARG A 178 14.98 12.58 -8.40
C ARG A 178 14.48 13.62 -7.41
N GLY A 179 14.92 14.86 -7.63
CA GLY A 179 14.59 15.99 -6.76
C GLY A 179 13.12 16.07 -6.40
N SER A 180 12.87 16.62 -5.22
CA SER A 180 11.55 16.80 -4.65
C SER A 180 10.81 17.97 -5.30
N ASP A 181 10.36 17.77 -6.55
CA ASP A 181 9.63 18.79 -7.31
C ASP A 181 8.16 18.91 -6.85
N GLY A 182 7.86 18.53 -5.60
CA GLY A 182 6.50 18.49 -5.06
C GLY A 182 5.58 17.41 -5.65
N LYS A 183 6.02 16.68 -6.69
CA LYS A 183 5.25 15.63 -7.37
C LYS A 183 5.16 14.33 -6.57
N LEU A 184 4.02 13.65 -6.72
CA LEU A 184 3.79 12.31 -6.19
C LEU A 184 4.49 11.25 -7.04
N GLY A 185 4.90 10.15 -6.42
CA GLY A 185 5.34 8.94 -7.10
C GLY A 185 4.17 8.24 -7.82
N SER A 186 4.47 7.39 -8.79
CA SER A 186 3.47 6.75 -9.66
C SER A 186 2.44 5.92 -8.90
N VAL A 187 2.84 5.21 -7.84
CA VAL A 187 1.94 4.40 -7.01
C VAL A 187 1.06 5.30 -6.14
N SER A 188 1.65 6.28 -5.46
CA SER A 188 0.90 7.20 -4.60
C SER A 188 -0.09 8.04 -5.41
N ASP A 189 0.32 8.56 -6.56
CA ASP A 189 -0.54 9.29 -7.49
C ASP A 189 -1.71 8.42 -7.97
N TYR A 190 -1.44 7.18 -8.37
CA TYR A 190 -2.49 6.26 -8.80
C TYR A 190 -3.48 5.98 -7.67
N CYS A 191 -3.00 5.68 -6.46
CA CYS A 191 -3.85 5.38 -5.32
C CYS A 191 -4.77 6.54 -4.94
N VAL A 192 -4.28 7.78 -4.95
CA VAL A 192 -5.10 8.97 -4.65
C VAL A 192 -6.32 9.09 -5.56
N HIS A 193 -6.21 8.67 -6.82
CA HIS A 193 -7.29 8.76 -7.80
C HIS A 193 -8.19 7.52 -7.86
N HIS A 194 -7.68 6.34 -7.47
CA HIS A 194 -8.36 5.06 -7.74
C HIS A 194 -8.73 4.25 -6.50
N CYS A 195 -8.22 4.59 -5.30
CA CYS A 195 -8.58 3.87 -4.08
C CYS A 195 -10.04 4.11 -3.70
N VAL A 196 -10.70 3.04 -3.25
CA VAL A 196 -12.08 3.09 -2.75
C VAL A 196 -12.23 3.75 -1.37
N CYS A 197 -11.10 4.05 -0.70
CA CYS A 197 -11.06 4.66 0.63
C CYS A 197 -10.13 5.89 0.65
N PRO A 198 -10.25 6.76 1.67
CA PRO A 198 -9.35 7.90 1.84
C PRO A 198 -7.87 7.50 1.82
N VAL A 199 -7.07 8.28 1.08
CA VAL A 199 -5.62 8.11 0.97
C VAL A 199 -4.91 9.25 1.68
N VAL A 200 -4.05 8.93 2.64
CA VAL A 200 -3.18 9.87 3.33
C VAL A 200 -1.78 9.74 2.79
N VAL A 201 -1.29 10.80 2.15
CA VAL A 201 0.05 10.83 1.58
C VAL A 201 1.00 11.57 2.53
N VAL A 202 1.99 10.83 3.05
CA VAL A 202 3.00 11.36 3.97
C VAL A 202 4.21 11.82 3.18
N ARG A 203 4.61 13.07 3.38
CA ARG A 203 5.84 13.64 2.81
C ARG A 203 7.01 13.33 3.72
N TYR A 204 8.07 12.77 3.13
CA TYR A 204 9.33 12.62 3.84
C TYR A 204 10.00 13.99 3.90
N PRO A 205 10.49 14.41 5.08
CA PRO A 205 11.17 15.69 5.22
C PRO A 205 12.45 15.69 4.37
N ASP A 206 12.62 16.69 3.51
CA ASP A 206 13.89 16.94 2.84
C ASP A 206 14.77 17.83 3.72
N ASP A 207 16.11 17.74 3.61
CA ASP A 207 17.05 18.62 4.34
C ASP A 207 16.85 20.13 4.09
N ARG A 208 16.02 20.49 3.10
CA ARG A 208 15.65 21.87 2.75
C ARG A 208 14.40 22.36 3.48
N ASP A 209 13.58 21.45 3.98
CA ASP A 209 12.37 21.75 4.71
C ASP A 209 12.74 21.76 6.20
N GLY A 210 12.85 22.95 6.80
CA GLY A 210 12.89 23.08 8.25
C GLY A 210 11.66 22.41 8.93
N PRO A 211 11.52 22.49 10.27
CA PRO A 211 10.49 21.73 11.01
C PRO A 211 9.11 21.79 10.32
N VAL A 212 8.61 20.61 9.95
CA VAL A 212 7.44 20.40 9.08
C VAL A 212 6.21 21.23 9.48
N PRO A 213 5.58 21.98 8.56
CA PRO A 213 4.30 22.62 8.83
C PRO A 213 3.17 21.59 8.75
N VAL A 214 2.39 21.50 9.83
CA VAL A 214 1.16 20.70 9.94
C VAL A 214 0.11 21.30 9.00
N VAL A 215 -0.33 20.54 7.98
CA VAL A 215 -1.39 20.98 7.07
C VAL A 215 -2.73 20.99 7.80
N THR A 216 -3.28 22.20 7.97
CA THR A 216 -4.63 22.44 8.52
C THR A 216 -5.67 22.22 7.42
N VAL A 217 -6.74 21.46 7.72
CA VAL A 217 -7.85 21.23 6.77
C VAL A 217 -8.63 22.54 6.59
N LYS A 218 -8.61 23.13 5.39
CA LYS A 218 -9.41 24.29 5.04
C LYS A 218 -10.83 23.84 4.71
N SER A 219 -11.80 24.15 5.59
CA SER A 219 -13.22 24.15 5.23
C SER A 219 -13.49 25.39 4.37
N GLY A 220 -14.18 25.21 3.25
CA GLY A 220 -14.43 26.24 2.26
C GLY A 220 -15.16 27.47 2.83
N GLY A 221 -14.79 28.63 2.29
CA GLY A 221 -15.35 29.94 2.57
C GLY A 221 -14.48 30.98 1.88
N ASP A 222 -15.07 31.69 0.91
CA ASP A 222 -14.45 32.67 0.03
C ASP A 222 -13.97 33.95 0.76
N ASP A 223 -13.20 34.74 0.01
CA ASP A 223 -12.86 36.16 0.16
C ASP A 223 -11.45 36.54 0.67
N ASP A 224 -10.84 37.42 -0.12
CA ASP A 224 -9.49 38.01 -0.10
C ASP A 224 -9.16 38.85 1.16
N GLU A 225 -7.89 38.83 1.60
CA GLU A 225 -7.00 40.01 1.77
C GLU A 225 -5.71 39.67 2.56
N ASP A 226 -4.64 40.33 2.11
CA ASP A 226 -3.23 40.44 2.49
C ASP A 226 -2.58 39.67 3.67
N VAL A 227 -1.44 39.04 3.35
CA VAL A 227 -0.48 38.45 4.28
C VAL A 227 0.66 39.45 4.53
N VAL A 228 0.73 40.03 5.73
CA VAL A 228 1.95 40.68 6.24
C VAL A 228 2.78 39.68 7.04
N ALA A 229 3.90 39.26 6.46
CA ALA A 229 4.89 38.41 7.12
C ALA A 229 5.75 39.23 8.10
N ALA A 230 5.73 38.86 9.38
CA ALA A 230 6.70 39.33 10.36
C ALA A 230 7.73 38.21 10.61
N SER A 231 8.95 38.38 10.08
CA SER A 231 10.11 37.53 10.36
C SER A 231 10.86 38.08 11.57
N ALA A 232 10.96 37.29 12.65
CA ALA A 232 11.88 37.59 13.74
C ALA A 232 13.20 36.84 13.52
N SER A 233 14.26 37.58 13.15
CA SER A 233 15.64 37.12 13.18
C SER A 233 16.25 37.27 14.58
N ALA A 234 16.99 36.26 15.04
CA ALA A 234 18.05 36.43 16.04
C ALA A 234 19.09 35.29 15.84
N HIS A 235 20.24 35.61 15.23
CA HIS A 235 21.50 36.09 15.83
C HIS A 235 22.48 34.94 16.07
N HIS A 236 23.44 34.85 15.14
CA HIS A 236 24.62 34.00 15.16
C HIS A 236 25.74 34.77 15.88
N GLU A 237 26.21 34.31 17.04
CA GLU A 237 27.41 34.86 17.67
C GLU A 237 28.64 34.02 17.31
N HIS A 238 29.57 34.70 16.66
CA HIS A 238 30.86 34.21 16.20
C HIS A 238 31.92 34.74 17.18
N ILE A 239 32.41 33.92 18.10
CA ILE A 239 33.56 34.28 18.93
C ILE A 239 34.84 33.94 18.16
N LYS A 240 35.46 34.99 17.64
CA LYS A 240 36.88 35.02 17.24
C LYS A 240 37.59 35.89 18.27
N ASP A 241 38.47 35.30 19.06
CA ASP A 241 39.46 36.07 19.80
C ASP A 241 40.83 35.82 19.22
N GLY A 242 41.46 36.91 18.80
CA GLY A 242 42.78 36.94 18.21
C GLY A 242 43.55 38.18 18.63
N SER A 243 44.69 37.90 19.26
CA SER A 243 45.95 38.67 19.22
C SER A 243 46.15 39.85 20.19
N THR A 244 47.24 39.74 20.96
CA THR A 244 48.45 40.59 20.98
C THR A 244 49.13 40.38 22.35
N GLY A 245 50.44 40.37 22.57
CA GLY A 245 51.64 40.67 21.81
C GLY A 245 52.75 40.76 22.89
N LYS A 246 53.87 40.07 22.68
CA LYS A 246 55.05 40.10 23.55
C LYS A 246 55.76 41.46 23.43
N LEU A 247 56.20 41.97 24.60
CA LEU A 247 57.29 42.93 24.88
C LEU A 247 57.30 44.26 24.12
#